data_AF-A0A845ZUC5-F1
#
_entry.id   AF-A0A845ZUC5-F1
#
_cell.length_a   1.000
_cell.length_b   1.000
_cell.length_c   1.000
_cell.angle_alpha   90.00
_cell.angle_beta   90.00
_cell.angle_gamma   90.00
#
_symmetry.space_group_name_H-M   'P 1'
#
loop_
_entity.id
_entity.type
_entity.pdbx_description
1 polymer ?
#
loop_
_entity_poly.entity_id
_entity_poly.type
_entity_poly.pdbx_seq_one_letter_code
_entity_poly.pdbx_strand_id
1 'polypeptide(L)' 'MPNRDRFHYGVRRALEKDGWLITDDPLRLRWGKQDMYVDLAAEKLLLAVKDEQQIAVEIKTFGGPSSIADAQKSLGQYF' A
#
# COMPACT_ATOMS: atom_id res chain seq x y z
N MET A 1 -13.00 -9.02 0.39
CA MET A 1 -11.90 -8.08 0.68
C MET A 1 -10.61 -8.70 0.12
N PRO A 2 -9.74 -7.94 -0.56
CA PRO A 2 -8.46 -8.46 -1.07
C PRO A 2 -7.59 -9.01 0.08
N ASN A 3 -6.78 -10.03 -0.22
CA ASN A 3 -5.84 -10.60 0.73
C ASN A 3 -4.83 -9.54 1.20
N ARG A 4 -4.48 -9.57 2.48
CA ARG A 4 -3.41 -8.72 3.03
C ARG A 4 -2.08 -9.23 2.52
N ASP A 5 -1.18 -8.32 2.13
CA ASP A 5 0.23 -8.66 1.96
C ASP A 5 0.76 -9.29 3.27
N ARG A 6 1.67 -10.26 3.17
CA ARG A 6 2.18 -10.98 4.35
C ARG A 6 2.88 -10.04 5.35
N PHE A 7 3.42 -8.92 4.87
CA PHE A 7 4.09 -7.91 5.69
C PHE A 7 3.15 -6.83 6.23
N HIS A 8 1.85 -6.87 5.89
CA HIS A 8 0.85 -5.86 6.29
C HIS A 8 0.95 -5.46 7.76
N TYR A 9 0.82 -6.44 8.66
CA TYR A 9 0.85 -6.16 10.10
C TYR A 9 2.24 -5.75 10.59
N GLY A 10 3.31 -6.19 9.92
CA GLY A 10 4.68 -5.77 10.24
C GLY A 10 4.89 -4.29 9.95
N VAL A 11 4.51 -3.85 8.74
CA VAL A 11 4.59 -2.44 8.32
C VAL A 11 3.69 -1.56 9.18
N ARG A 12 2.44 -1.96 9.42
CA ARG A 12 1.53 -1.23 10.29
C ARG A 12 2.11 -1.00 11.68
N ARG A 13 2.62 -2.06 12.33
CA ARG A 13 3.24 -1.94 13.65
C ARG A 13 4.49 -1.07 13.63
N ALA A 14 5.26 -1.08 12.54
CA ALA A 14 6.44 -0.23 12.40
C ALA A 14 6.04 1.25 12.33
N LEU A 15 5.01 1.59 11.55
CA LEU A 15 4.44 2.95 11.46
C LEU A 15 3.88 3.41 12.81
N GLU A 16 3.05 2.59 13.47
CA GLU A 16 2.47 2.91 14.79
C GLU A 16 3.58 3.14 15.84
N LYS A 17 4.65 2.33 15.82
CA LYS A 17 5.82 2.51 16.71
C LYS A 17 6.64 3.76 16.40
N ASP A 18 6.69 4.19 15.15
CA ASP A 18 7.32 5.43 14.72
C ASP A 18 6.40 6.65 14.95
N GLY A 19 5.25 6.49 15.61
CA GLY A 19 4.36 7.58 16.00
C GLY A 19 3.41 8.04 14.89
N TRP A 20 3.22 7.24 13.85
CA TRP A 20 2.19 7.49 12.85
C TRP A 20 0.82 7.01 13.34
N LEU A 21 -0.21 7.83 13.12
CA LEU A 21 -1.60 7.43 13.28
C LEU A 21 -2.13 6.85 11.97
N ILE A 22 -2.50 5.57 11.97
CA ILE A 22 -3.17 4.95 10.82
C ILE A 22 -4.62 5.44 10.76
N THR A 23 -5.00 6.12 9.68
CA THR A 23 -6.37 6.62 9.46
C THR A 23 -7.21 5.66 8.62
N ASP A 24 -6.57 4.93 7.70
CA ASP A 24 -7.26 4.02 6.78
C ASP A 24 -6.46 2.73 6.54
N ASP A 25 -7.13 1.58 6.68
CA ASP A 25 -6.60 0.23 6.44
C ASP A 25 -7.73 -0.69 5.92
N PRO A 26 -8.01 -0.74 4.59
CA PRO A 26 -7.31 -0.06 3.49
C PRO A 26 -7.85 1.35 3.19
N LEU A 27 -7.01 2.19 2.57
CA LEU A 27 -7.43 3.47 1.97
C LEU A 27 -8.24 3.22 0.69
N ARG A 28 -9.48 3.75 0.64
CA ARG A 28 -10.32 3.70 -0.55
C ARG A 28 -10.19 4.99 -1.36
N LEU A 29 -9.49 4.93 -2.48
CA LEU A 29 -9.38 6.06 -3.41
C LEU A 29 -10.45 5.98 -4.50
N ARG A 30 -11.11 7.11 -4.77
CA ARG A 30 -12.11 7.24 -5.84
C ARG A 30 -11.53 8.15 -6.93
N TRP A 31 -11.40 7.65 -8.15
CA TRP A 31 -10.86 8.41 -9.27
C TRP A 31 -11.97 8.73 -10.28
N GLY A 32 -12.53 9.94 -10.18
CA GLY A 32 -13.68 10.35 -10.97
C GLY A 32 -14.92 9.51 -10.66
N LYS A 33 -15.51 8.87 -11.67
CA LYS A 33 -16.66 7.96 -11.52
C LYS A 33 -16.27 6.49 -11.35
N GLN A 34 -14.98 6.18 -11.47
CA GLN A 34 -14.46 4.84 -11.32
C GLN A 34 -13.79 4.69 -9.95
N ASP A 35 -14.02 3.54 -9.33
CA ASP A 35 -13.10 3.03 -8.33
C ASP A 35 -11.92 2.46 -9.12
N MET A 36 -10.70 2.94 -8.86
CA MET A 36 -9.50 2.38 -9.50
C MET A 36 -9.22 0.98 -8.95
N TYR A 37 -9.05 0.01 -9.84
CA TYR A 37 -8.56 -1.34 -9.55
C TYR A 37 -7.51 -1.71 -10.62
N VAL A 38 -6.32 -2.09 -10.19
CA VAL A 38 -5.13 -2.34 -11.04
C VAL A 38 -4.89 -3.85 -11.19
N ASP A 39 -4.34 -4.27 -12.34
CA ASP A 39 -4.14 -5.67 -12.78
C ASP A 39 -3.25 -6.56 -11.88
N LEU A 40 -2.58 -6.02 -10.85
CA LEU A 40 -2.08 -6.84 -9.75
C LEU A 40 -3.08 -6.81 -8.62
N ALA A 41 -3.91 -7.85 -8.61
CA ALA A 41 -4.90 -8.10 -7.60
C ALA A 41 -4.28 -8.16 -6.20
N ALA A 42 -4.79 -7.30 -5.32
CA ALA A 42 -4.71 -7.37 -3.86
C ALA A 42 -3.38 -6.97 -3.22
N GLU A 43 -2.98 -5.71 -3.39
CA GLU A 43 -2.14 -5.06 -2.40
C GLU A 43 -2.94 -3.97 -1.66
N LYS A 44 -2.54 -3.68 -0.43
CA LYS A 44 -3.29 -2.81 0.49
C LYS A 44 -2.53 -1.52 0.73
N LEU A 45 -3.15 -0.44 0.28
CA LEU A 45 -2.74 0.92 0.58
C LEU A 45 -3.21 1.31 2.00
N LEU A 46 -2.32 1.87 2.81
CA LEU A 46 -2.61 2.43 4.12
C LEU A 46 -2.47 3.96 4.09
N LEU A 47 -3.39 4.69 4.71
CA LEU A 47 -3.19 6.13 4.98
C LEU A 47 -2.74 6.31 6.43
N ALA A 48 -1.69 7.11 6.63
CA ALA A 48 -1.17 7.43 7.94
C ALA A 48 -0.78 8.91 8.07
N VAL A 49 -0.87 9.46 9.28
CA VAL A 49 -0.58 10.86 9.60
C VAL A 49 0.42 10.97 10.75
N LYS A 50 1.40 11.88 10.63
CA LYS A 50 2.33 12.29 11.69
C LYS A 50 2.58 13.79 11.56
N ASP A 51 2.28 14.54 12.61
CA ASP A 51 2.22 16.01 12.58
C ASP A 51 1.30 16.52 11.45
N GLU A 52 1.82 17.32 10.51
CA GLU A 52 1.09 17.80 9.32
C GLU A 52 1.29 16.91 8.09
N GLN A 53 2.10 15.84 8.20
CA GLN A 53 2.44 14.98 7.08
C GLN A 53 1.46 13.81 6.96
N GLN A 54 0.92 13.61 5.76
CA GLN A 54 0.08 12.45 5.41
C GLN A 54 0.79 11.60 4.35
N ILE A 55 0.77 10.28 4.51
CA ILE A 55 1.37 9.34 3.56
C ILE A 55 0.40 8.22 3.20
N ALA A 56 0.35 7.88 1.91
CA ALA A 56 -0.25 6.65 1.43
C ALA A 56 0.86 5.61 1.23
N VAL A 57 0.70 4.41 1.82
CA VAL A 57 1.74 3.36 1.85
C VAL A 57 1.23 2.11 1.18
N GLU A 58 1.83 1.74 0.04
CA GLU A 58 1.55 0.47 -0.65
C GLU A 58 2.54 -0.59 -0.17
N ILE A 59 2.05 -1.77 0.23
CA ILE A 59 2.87 -2.85 0.79
C ILE A 59 3.03 -3.96 -0.24
N LYS A 60 4.28 -4.26 -0.61
CA LYS A 60 4.63 -5.28 -1.61
C LYS A 60 5.61 -6.31 -1.07
N THR A 61 5.29 -7.59 -1.29
CA THR A 61 6.13 -8.72 -0.84
C THR A 61 7.38 -8.95 -1.71
N PHE A 62 7.38 -8.54 -2.98
CA PHE A 62 8.43 -8.89 -3.97
C PHE A 62 8.73 -10.40 -3.98
N GLY A 63 7.67 -11.22 -4.06
CA GLY A 63 7.75 -12.67 -3.93
C GLY A 63 7.99 -13.42 -5.23
N GLY A 64 8.14 -12.70 -6.35
CA GLY A 64 8.35 -13.28 -7.67
C GLY A 64 9.77 -13.81 -7.88
N PRO A 65 10.02 -14.48 -9.02
CA PRO A 65 11.34 -15.04 -9.34
C PRO A 65 12.41 -13.96 -9.60
N SER A 66 12.04 -12.69 -9.75
CA SER A 66 12.95 -11.56 -9.94
C SER A 66 12.42 -10.31 -9.25
N SER A 67 13.18 -9.81 -8.27
CA SER A 67 12.88 -8.57 -7.57
C SER A 67 12.92 -7.35 -8.49
N ILE A 68 13.73 -7.38 -9.55
CA ILE A 68 13.80 -6.32 -10.56
C ILE A 68 12.52 -6.28 -11.40
N ALA A 69 12.02 -7.44 -11.83
CA ALA A 69 10.76 -7.51 -12.58
C ALA A 69 9.57 -7.07 -11.71
N ASP A 70 9.53 -7.51 -10.45
CA ASP A 70 8.52 -7.08 -9.47
C ASP A 70 8.59 -5.56 -9.23
N ALA A 71 9.79 -4.96 -9.19
CA ALA A 71 9.99 -3.52 -9.05
C ALA A 71 9.57 -2.73 -10.29
N GLN A 72 9.94 -3.17 -11.50
CA GLN A 72 9.50 -2.54 -12.76
C GLN A 72 7.98 -2.54 -12.86
N LYS A 73 7.35 -3.66 -12.49
CA LYS A 73 5.89 -3.79 -12.45
C LYS A 73 5.26 -2.88 -11.40
N SER A 74 5.91 -2.68 -10.26
CA SER A 74 5.45 -1.79 -9.19
C SER A 74 5.55 -0.30 -9.57
N LEU A 75 6.62 0.09 -10.26
CA LEU A 75 6.84 1.47 -10.68
C LEU A 75 5.81 1.91 -11.73
N GLY A 76 5.48 1.04 -12.68
CA GLY A 76 4.43 1.29 -13.68
C GLY A 76 3.01 1.41 -13.10
N GLN A 77 2.81 1.16 -11.81
CA GLN A 77 1.52 1.30 -11.12
C GLN A 77 1.40 2.60 -10.31
N TYR A 78 2.49 3.34 -10.16
CA TYR A 78 2.52 4.60 -9.42
C TYR A 78 2.25 5.81 -10.33
N PHE A 79 2.46 5.67 -11.64
CA PHE A 79 2.24 6.67 -12.69
C PHE A 79 1.09 6.26 -13.60
#